data_AF-A0A7J6WYH7-F1
#
_entry.id   AF-A0A7J6WYH7-F1
#
_cell.length_a   1.000
_cell.length_b   1.000
_cell.length_c   1.000
_cell.angle_alpha   90.00
_cell.angle_beta   90.00
_cell.angle_gamma   90.00
#
_symmetry.space_group_name_H-M   'P 1'
#
loop_
_entity.id
_entity.type
_entity.pdbx_description
1 polymer ?
#
loop_
_entity_poly.entity_id
_entity_poly.type
_entity_poly.pdbx_seq_one_letter_code
_entity_poly.pdbx_strand_id
1 'polypeptide(L)'
;MLRRRPRLIVVAVDCYNNEGNPDSKMLPIVQEIIKAGRIDSQTARFSGFALLTAMPLYDTVEFLKSGQVQITEFDALVCSSGSEVYYPGTSTEDGGSLQILTTPPILTIDGDVKASRRLSGN
;
A
#
# COMPACT_ATOMS: atom_id res chain seq x y z
N MET A 1 -8.98 -0.87 -11.72
CA MET A 1 -8.05 -1.51 -12.66
C MET A 1 -6.64 -1.12 -12.24
N LEU A 2 -5.78 -2.06 -11.80
CA LEU A 2 -4.40 -1.73 -11.41
C LEU A 2 -3.65 -1.14 -12.62
N ARG A 3 -3.10 0.06 -12.47
CA ARG A 3 -2.26 0.67 -13.51
C ARG A 3 -0.96 -0.15 -13.61
N ARG A 4 -0.75 -0.88 -14.70
CA ARG A 4 0.42 -1.73 -14.87
C ARG A 4 1.70 -0.89 -15.01
N ARG A 5 2.39 -0.67 -13.89
CA ARG A 5 3.73 -0.06 -13.83
C ARG A 5 4.76 -1.19 -13.83
N PRO A 6 5.68 -1.28 -14.80
CA PRO A 6 6.61 -2.41 -14.91
C PRO A 6 7.70 -2.44 -13.83
N ARG A 7 7.84 -1.36 -13.04
CA ARG A 7 8.78 -1.28 -11.92
C ARG A 7 8.01 -0.99 -10.64
N LEU A 8 8.45 -1.54 -9.52
CA LEU A 8 7.92 -1.25 -8.19
C LEU A 8 9.08 -0.88 -7.27
N ILE A 9 8.97 0.28 -6.63
CA ILE A 9 9.89 0.73 -5.59
C ILE A 9 9.23 0.46 -4.25
N VAL A 10 9.85 -0.39 -3.43
CA VAL A 10 9.34 -0.71 -2.09
C VAL A 10 10.15 0.09 -1.08
N VAL A 11 9.46 0.93 -0.30
CA VAL A 11 10.02 1.68 0.82
C VAL A 11 9.75 0.88 2.09
N ALA A 12 10.74 0.09 2.52
CA ALA A 12 10.68 -0.62 3.79
C ALA A 12 11.27 0.27 4.89
N VAL A 13 10.43 0.82 5.75
CA VAL A 13 10.85 1.77 6.78
C VAL A 13 10.01 1.62 8.04
N ASP A 14 10.70 1.65 9.17
CA ASP A 14 10.14 1.61 10.50
C ASP A 14 10.93 2.61 11.35
N CYS A 15 10.25 3.63 11.87
CA CYS A 15 10.85 4.66 12.69
C CYS A 15 9.90 4.93 13.85
N TYR A 16 10.31 4.53 15.03
CA TYR A 16 9.54 4.69 16.26
C TYR A 16 10.38 5.46 17.28
N ASN A 17 9.71 6.26 18.11
CA ASN A 17 10.34 6.92 19.25
C ASN A 17 10.52 5.93 20.42
N ASN A 18 11.10 6.41 21.53
CA ASN A 18 11.35 5.57 22.71
C ASN A 18 10.06 5.06 23.37
N GLU A 19 8.94 5.72 23.08
CA GLU A 19 7.60 5.36 23.56
C GLU A 19 6.90 4.35 22.64
N GLY A 20 7.54 3.93 21.54
CA GLY A 20 6.97 3.00 20.55
C GLY A 20 5.95 3.63 19.60
N ASN A 21 5.80 4.96 19.62
CA ASN A 21 4.95 5.69 18.68
C ASN A 21 5.71 5.99 17.39
N PRO A 22 5.02 6.15 16.25
CA PRO A 22 5.66 6.57 15.01
C PRO A 22 6.45 7.87 15.16
N ASP A 23 7.74 7.86 14.80
CA ASP A 23 8.58 9.06 14.81
C ASP A 23 8.25 9.92 13.57
N SER A 24 8.06 11.21 13.77
CA SER A 24 7.76 12.18 12.71
C SER A 24 8.83 12.23 11.62
N LYS A 25 10.05 11.77 11.90
CA LYS A 25 11.13 11.61 10.90
C LYS A 25 10.79 10.62 9.79
N MET A 26 9.86 9.69 10.00
CA MET A 26 9.45 8.72 8.97
C MET A 26 8.83 9.40 7.75
N LEU A 27 7.98 10.41 7.98
CA LEU A 27 7.26 11.13 6.92
C LEU A 27 8.18 11.79 5.90
N PRO A 28 9.16 12.64 6.29
CA PRO A 28 10.07 13.25 5.33
C PRO A 28 10.91 12.19 4.60
N ILE A 29 11.31 11.08 5.25
CA ILE A 29 12.03 10.00 4.57
C ILE A 29 11.19 9.41 3.43
N VAL A 30 9.94 9.05 3.72
CA VAL A 30 9.01 8.48 2.73
C VAL A 30 8.75 9.47 1.60
N GLN A 31 8.48 10.73 1.93
CA GLN A 31 8.24 11.79 0.94
C GLN A 31 9.45 12.04 0.04
N GLU A 32 10.65 12.14 0.59
CA GLU A 32 11.86 12.36 -0.20
C GLU A 32 12.19 11.18 -1.10
N ILE A 33 11.95 9.93 -0.67
CA ILE A 33 12.12 8.75 -1.53
C ILE A 33 11.11 8.76 -2.69
N ILE A 34 9.84 9.08 -2.42
CA ILE A 34 8.82 9.20 -3.47
C ILE A 34 9.19 10.31 -4.46
N LYS A 35 9.61 11.47 -3.96
CA LYS A 35 10.09 12.58 -4.81
C LYS A 35 11.27 12.13 -5.65
N ALA A 36 12.28 11.50 -5.04
CA ALA A 36 13.47 11.01 -5.72
C ALA A 36 13.14 10.00 -6.83
N GLY A 37 12.25 9.04 -6.55
CA GLY A 37 11.78 8.06 -7.54
C GLY A 37 10.95 8.68 -8.67
N ARG A 38 10.50 9.93 -8.54
CA ARG A 38 9.76 10.68 -9.55
C ARG A 38 10.60 11.78 -10.24
N ILE A 39 11.86 11.99 -9.87
CA ILE A 39 12.72 13.03 -10.47
C ILE A 39 12.85 12.82 -11.99
N ASP A 40 13.07 11.58 -12.41
CA ASP A 40 13.16 11.23 -13.83
C ASP A 40 11.76 10.87 -14.38
N SER A 41 11.32 11.61 -15.39
CA SER A 41 9.97 11.46 -15.98
C SER A 41 9.70 10.07 -16.57
N GLN A 42 10.73 9.41 -17.12
CA GLN A 42 10.60 8.03 -17.61
C GLN A 42 10.41 7.08 -16.43
N THR A 43 11.24 7.20 -15.40
CA THR A 43 11.16 6.40 -14.17
C THR A 43 9.83 6.62 -13.46
N ALA A 44 9.34 7.85 -13.34
CA ALA A 44 8.06 8.18 -12.72
C ALA A 44 6.86 7.51 -13.42
N ARG A 45 6.89 7.45 -14.76
CA ARG A 45 5.83 6.83 -15.56
C ARG A 45 5.75 5.32 -15.34
N PHE A 46 6.89 4.68 -15.16
CA PHE A 46 7.01 3.22 -15.13
C PHE A 46 7.15 2.63 -13.72
N SER A 47 7.31 3.46 -12.70
CA SER A 47 7.53 3.02 -11.32
C SER A 47 6.29 3.21 -10.47
N GLY A 48 5.85 2.13 -9.84
CA GLY A 48 4.96 2.17 -8.71
C GLY A 48 5.70 2.30 -7.38
N PHE A 49 4.97 2.59 -6.32
CA PHE A 49 5.49 2.72 -4.97
C PHE A 49 4.71 1.82 -4.01
N ALA A 50 5.40 1.12 -3.14
CA ALA A 50 4.78 0.45 -2.01
C ALA A 50 5.47 0.86 -0.71
N LEU A 51 4.70 0.97 0.37
CA LEU A 51 5.23 1.14 1.72
C LEU A 51 5.21 -0.21 2.43
N LEU A 52 6.31 -0.59 3.07
CA LEU A 52 6.40 -1.75 3.97
C LEU A 52 6.79 -1.26 5.36
N THR A 53 6.00 -1.61 6.37
CA THR A 53 6.21 -1.23 7.77
C THR A 53 5.66 -2.28 8.74
N ALA A 54 6.21 -2.33 9.94
CA ALA A 54 5.66 -3.06 11.07
C ALA A 54 4.37 -2.42 11.64
N MET A 55 4.08 -1.17 11.30
CA MET A 55 2.91 -0.43 11.79
C MET A 55 1.61 -1.07 11.27
N PRO A 56 0.56 -1.20 12.10
CA PRO A 56 -0.75 -1.66 11.65
C PRO A 56 -1.34 -0.77 10.55
N LEU A 57 -2.18 -1.34 9.69
CA LEU A 57 -2.74 -0.58 8.55
C LEU A 57 -3.51 0.67 8.98
N TYR A 58 -4.36 0.56 10.01
CA TYR A 58 -5.14 1.69 10.51
C TYR A 58 -4.23 2.85 10.96
N ASP A 59 -3.24 2.54 11.80
CA ASP A 59 -2.28 3.52 12.31
C ASP A 59 -1.42 4.10 11.18
N THR A 60 -1.03 3.27 10.21
CA THR A 60 -0.27 3.70 9.02
C THR A 60 -1.05 4.73 8.22
N VAL A 61 -2.35 4.49 7.99
CA VAL A 61 -3.20 5.42 7.23
C VAL A 61 -3.38 6.74 7.98
N GLU A 62 -3.64 6.71 9.29
CA GLU A 62 -3.75 7.92 10.11
C GLU A 62 -2.42 8.68 10.18
N PHE A 63 -1.30 7.97 10.31
CA PHE A 63 0.03 8.55 10.31
C PHE A 63 0.36 9.25 8.98
N LEU A 64 0.11 8.60 7.84
CA LEU A 64 0.30 9.21 6.52
C LEU A 64 -0.60 10.43 6.31
N LYS A 65 -1.86 10.37 6.75
CA LYS A 65 -2.79 11.53 6.71
C LYS A 65 -2.26 12.70 7.54
N SER A 66 -1.70 12.44 8.72
CA SER A 66 -1.12 13.48 9.57
C SER A 66 0.03 14.23 8.88
N GLY A 67 0.78 13.53 8.01
CA GLY A 67 1.84 14.08 7.17
C GLY A 67 1.39 14.59 5.79
N GLN A 68 0.08 14.68 5.54
CA GLN A 68 -0.50 15.08 4.24
C GLN A 68 -0.04 14.20 3.06
N VAL A 69 0.39 12.97 3.33
CA VAL A 69 0.74 12.00 2.29
C VAL A 69 -0.53 11.25 1.88
N GLN A 70 -0.91 11.37 0.61
CA GLN A 70 -2.11 10.68 0.14
C GLN A 70 -1.81 9.19 -0.03
N ILE A 71 -2.68 8.32 0.50
CA ILE A 71 -2.55 6.87 0.33
C ILE A 71 -2.54 6.46 -1.17
N THR A 72 -3.17 7.26 -2.03
CA THR A 72 -3.21 7.07 -3.49
C THR A 72 -1.86 7.28 -4.18
N GLU A 73 -0.86 7.80 -3.46
CA GLU A 73 0.53 7.86 -3.95
C GLU A 73 1.20 6.50 -4.03
N PHE A 74 0.68 5.54 -3.24
CA PHE A 74 1.15 4.17 -3.19
C PHE A 74 0.27 3.26 -4.05
N ASP A 75 0.89 2.30 -4.72
CA ASP A 75 0.22 1.19 -5.38
C ASP A 75 -0.13 0.08 -4.36
N ALA A 76 0.63 -0.02 -3.26
CA ALA A 76 0.30 -0.93 -2.15
C ALA A 76 0.83 -0.40 -0.80
N LEU A 77 0.12 -0.72 0.28
CA LEU A 77 0.62 -0.63 1.66
C LEU A 77 0.74 -2.05 2.20
N VAL A 78 1.90 -2.38 2.74
CA VAL A 78 2.21 -3.65 3.38
C VAL A 78 2.51 -3.37 4.85
N CYS A 79 1.57 -3.72 5.71
CA CYS A 79 1.53 -3.33 7.12
C CYS A 79 1.66 -4.56 8.01
N SER A 80 1.78 -4.35 9.33
CA SER A 80 1.90 -5.43 10.32
C SER A 80 2.98 -6.45 9.94
N SER A 81 4.13 -5.95 9.47
CA SER A 81 5.28 -6.74 9.00
C SER A 81 4.96 -7.70 7.85
N GLY A 82 3.95 -7.40 7.03
CA GLY A 82 3.58 -8.19 5.86
C GLY A 82 2.34 -9.07 6.02
N SER A 83 1.69 -9.06 7.19
CA SER A 83 0.44 -9.78 7.39
C SER A 83 -0.79 -9.04 6.84
N GLU A 84 -0.67 -7.74 6.59
CA GLU A 84 -1.73 -6.90 6.03
C GLU A 84 -1.27 -6.27 4.72
N VAL A 85 -2.05 -6.43 3.64
CA VAL A 85 -1.78 -5.79 2.35
C VAL A 85 -3.02 -5.02 1.89
N TYR A 86 -2.82 -3.77 1.51
CA TYR A 86 -3.86 -2.86 1.02
C TYR A 86 -3.47 -2.23 -0.31
N TYR A 87 -4.42 -2.16 -1.26
CA TYR A 87 -4.21 -1.59 -2.59
C TYR A 87 -5.08 -0.34 -2.80
N PRO A 88 -4.52 0.88 -2.72
CA PRO A 88 -5.25 2.12 -2.98
C PRO A 88 -5.78 2.16 -4.43
N GLY A 89 -7.09 2.38 -4.62
CA GLY A 89 -7.68 2.55 -5.95
C GLY A 89 -8.37 1.32 -6.56
N THR A 90 -8.65 0.27 -5.78
CA THR A 90 -9.75 -0.64 -6.12
C THR A 90 -11.07 0.05 -5.76
N SER A 91 -11.63 0.85 -6.67
CA SER A 91 -13.03 1.24 -6.59
C SER A 91 -13.86 -0.04 -6.52
N THR A 92 -14.29 -0.44 -5.34
CA THR A 92 -15.54 -1.17 -5.22
C THR A 92 -16.63 -0.12 -5.37
N GLU A 93 -17.39 -0.22 -6.44
CA GLU A 93 -18.73 0.36 -6.51
C GLU A 93 -19.55 -0.28 -5.38
N ASP A 94 -19.38 0.25 -4.17
CA ASP A 94 -20.31 0.26 -3.04
C ASP A 94 -19.55 0.79 -1.82
N GLY A 95 -20.20 1.69 -1.09
CA GLY A 95 -19.65 2.58 -0.07
C GLY A 95 -18.53 2.02 0.80
N GLY A 96 -17.47 2.84 0.90
CA GLY A 96 -16.25 2.70 1.68
C GLY A 96 -16.23 1.65 2.79
N SER A 97 -15.57 0.53 2.50
CA SER A 97 -15.00 -0.36 3.51
C SER A 97 -13.56 -0.69 3.10
N LEU A 98 -12.60 -0.48 4.00
CA LEU A 98 -11.21 -0.94 3.82
C LEU A 98 -11.24 -2.46 3.66
N GLN A 99 -11.06 -2.97 2.44
CA GLN A 99 -10.82 -4.40 2.24
C GLN A 99 -9.36 -4.68 2.58
N ILE A 100 -9.12 -5.11 3.81
CA ILE A 100 -7.87 -5.74 4.21
C ILE A 100 -7.82 -7.09 3.50
N LEU A 101 -6.93 -7.26 2.52
CA LEU A 101 -6.62 -8.57 1.97
C LEU A 101 -5.73 -9.29 2.98
N THR A 102 -6.34 -9.86 4.03
CA THR A 102 -5.67 -10.72 5.02
C THR A 102 -5.33 -12.10 4.47
N THR A 103 -5.74 -12.39 3.24
CA THR A 103 -5.37 -13.61 2.53
C THR A 103 -4.74 -13.23 1.19
N PRO A 104 -3.58 -13.79 0.82
CA PRO A 104 -3.11 -13.67 -0.55
C PRO A 104 -4.24 -14.20 -1.45
N PRO A 105 -4.57 -13.55 -2.57
CA PRO A 105 -5.45 -14.17 -3.54
C PRO A 105 -4.80 -15.51 -3.91
N ILE A 106 -5.42 -16.62 -3.51
CA ILE A 106 -5.03 -17.93 -3.99
C ILE A 106 -5.22 -17.82 -5.50
N LEU A 107 -4.11 -17.69 -6.22
CA LEU A 107 -4.09 -17.84 -7.66
C LEU A 107 -4.35 -19.32 -7.90
N THR A 108 -5.61 -19.73 -7.93
CA THR A 108 -5.96 -21.03 -8.47
C THR A 108 -5.65 -20.95 -9.96
N ILE A 109 -4.49 -21.49 -10.33
CA ILE A 109 -4.15 -21.70 -11.72
C ILE A 109 -4.93 -22.94 -12.15
N ASP A 110 -6.18 -22.75 -12.53
CA ASP A 110 -6.88 -23.72 -13.36
C ASP A 110 -7.30 -23.01 -14.64
N GLY A 111 -6.90 -23.61 -15.76
CA GLY A 111 -7.10 -23.09 -17.09
C GLY A 111 -8.58 -22.82 -17.37
N ASP A 112 -8.83 -21.64 -17.94
CA ASP A 112 -10.11 -21.16 -18.43
C ASP A 112 -11.28 -21.01 -17.42
N VAL A 113 -12.00 -19.90 -17.59
CA VAL A 113 -13.33 -19.55 -17.05
C VAL A 113 -13.40 -18.71 -15.76
N LYS A 114 -13.87 -17.47 -15.97
CA LYS A 114 -14.56 -16.51 -15.08
C LYS A 114 -14.27 -16.54 -13.57
N ALA A 115 -13.66 -15.44 -13.12
CA ALA A 115 -13.60 -15.04 -11.72
C ALA A 115 -14.99 -15.00 -11.07
N SER A 116 -15.23 -15.87 -10.10
CA SER A 116 -16.41 -15.84 -9.23
C SER A 116 -15.97 -15.55 -7.80
N ARG A 117 -16.42 -14.42 -7.24
CA ARG A 117 -16.18 -14.04 -5.83
C ARG A 117 -17.04 -14.94 -4.93
N ARG A 118 -16.42 -15.76 -4.09
CA ARG A 118 -17.10 -16.32 -2.91
C ARG A 118 -16.98 -15.31 -1.77
N LEU A 119 -18.12 -14.69 -1.43
CA LEU A 119 -18.30 -13.96 -0.18
C LEU A 119 -18.53 -15.02 0.92
N SER A 120 -17.62 -15.09 1.89
CA SER A 120 -17.87 -15.80 3.14
C SER A 120 -18.46 -14.79 4.12
N GLY A 121 -19.76 -14.91 4.39
CA GLY A 121 -20.40 -14.21 5.49
C GLY A 121 -19.97 -14.79 6.83
N ASN A 122 -19.76 -13.90 7.80
CA ASN A 122 -20.32 -13.97 9.15
C ASN A 122 -20.08 -12.64 9.85
#